data_AF-A0A946TYI4-F1
#
_entry.id   AF-A0A946TYI4-F1
#
_cell.length_a   1.000
_cell.length_b   1.000
_cell.length_c   1.000
_cell.angle_alpha   90.00
_cell.angle_beta   90.00
_cell.angle_gamma   90.00
#
_symmetry.space_group_name_H-M   'P 1'
#
loop_
_entity.id
_entity.type
_entity.pdbx_description
1 polymer ?
#
loop_
_entity_poly.entity_id
_entity_poly.type
_entity_poly.pdbx_seq_one_letter_code
_entity_poly.pdbx_strand_id
1 'polypeptide(L)'
;MIIPGARNTVYSAGYMGSLGVIHYKAEEFRRNFKYGWKQFREHALNDAAKHLEKISPVLIKNPENKVEYALIQSDNPLTSSTIVLPQFRKKFKDLLGPELLVIVPNRSTILVFSGSENNLNFYKKTFINMFKDSIYPVSREIFRINGSGIRAIGDYGAK
;
A
#
# COMPACT_ATOMS: atom_id res chain seq x y z
N MET A 1 3.32 -14.74 2.76
CA MET A 1 1.84 -14.72 2.93
C MET A 1 1.28 -13.88 1.81
N ILE A 2 0.22 -14.33 1.13
CA ILE A 2 -0.32 -13.66 -0.05
C ILE A 2 -1.51 -12.79 0.38
N ILE A 3 -1.68 -11.62 -0.25
CA ILE A 3 -2.88 -10.79 -0.06
C ILE A 3 -4.05 -11.55 -0.70
N PRO A 4 -5.22 -11.71 -0.04
CA PRO A 4 -6.36 -12.40 -0.64
C PRO A 4 -6.69 -11.85 -2.03
N GLY A 5 -6.84 -12.74 -3.03
CA GLY A 5 -7.12 -12.36 -4.42
C GLY A 5 -5.91 -11.87 -5.23
N ALA A 6 -4.75 -11.63 -4.60
CA ALA A 6 -3.55 -11.23 -5.31
C ALA A 6 -2.96 -12.40 -6.10
N ARG A 7 -2.47 -12.10 -7.30
CA ARG A 7 -1.73 -13.00 -8.19
C ARG A 7 -0.23 -12.72 -8.15
N ASN A 8 0.14 -11.45 -8.01
CA ASN A 8 1.53 -11.02 -8.12
C ASN A 8 2.08 -10.35 -6.85
N THR A 9 1.23 -9.86 -5.95
CA THR A 9 1.68 -9.18 -4.73
C THR A 9 1.66 -10.10 -3.50
N VAL A 10 2.79 -10.15 -2.81
CA VAL A 10 2.99 -10.97 -1.61
C VAL A 10 3.62 -10.14 -0.48
N TYR A 11 3.39 -10.57 0.76
CA TYR A 11 4.17 -10.10 1.90
C TYR A 11 5.48 -10.86 2.00
N SER A 12 6.57 -10.11 2.14
CA SER A 12 7.91 -10.64 2.40
C SER A 12 8.49 -10.01 3.66
N ALA A 13 9.22 -10.80 4.44
CA ALA A 13 9.92 -10.29 5.61
C ALA A 13 11.19 -9.55 5.17
N GLY A 14 11.35 -8.33 5.66
CA GLY A 14 12.54 -7.54 5.41
C GLY A 14 12.77 -6.51 6.50
N TYR A 15 13.90 -5.85 6.40
CA TYR A 15 14.34 -4.78 7.28
C TYR A 15 14.88 -3.61 6.47
N MET A 16 14.97 -2.45 7.11
CA MET A 16 15.57 -1.28 6.49
C MET A 16 17.09 -1.40 6.50
N GLY A 17 17.70 -1.50 5.32
CA GLY A 17 19.14 -1.37 5.10
C GLY A 17 19.51 0.01 4.55
N SER A 18 20.80 0.22 4.30
CA SER A 18 21.34 1.48 3.77
C SER A 18 20.83 1.85 2.37
N LEU A 19 20.45 0.86 1.56
CA LEU A 19 19.95 1.03 0.19
C LEU A 19 18.44 0.78 0.05
N GLY A 20 17.71 0.65 1.17
CA GLY A 20 16.28 0.36 1.21
C GLY A 20 15.96 -0.97 1.85
N VAL A 21 14.83 -1.59 1.45
CA VAL A 21 14.35 -2.82 2.08
C VAL A 21 15.21 -4.01 1.65
N ILE A 22 15.77 -4.72 2.62
CA ILE A 22 16.52 -5.96 2.42
C ILE A 22 15.69 -7.11 2.98
N HIS A 23 15.59 -8.20 2.21
CA HIS A 23 14.89 -9.40 2.64
C HIS A 23 15.71 -10.19 3.64
N TYR A 24 15.06 -10.69 4.69
CA TYR A 24 15.71 -11.60 5.62
C TYR A 24 16.04 -12.93 4.92
N LYS A 25 17.27 -13.41 5.09
CA LYS A 25 17.59 -14.83 4.83
C LYS A 25 16.97 -15.71 5.93
N ALA A 26 16.72 -16.98 5.62
CA ALA A 26 16.05 -17.89 6.56
C ALA A 26 16.78 -18.02 7.91
N GLU A 27 18.11 -18.15 7.89
CA GLU A 27 18.92 -18.26 9.11
C GLU A 27 18.94 -16.96 9.91
N GLU A 28 19.09 -15.83 9.22
CA GLU A 28 19.06 -14.51 9.82
C GLU A 28 17.72 -14.22 10.49
N PHE A 29 16.62 -14.57 9.82
CA PHE A 29 15.28 -14.45 10.37
C PHE A 29 15.12 -15.22 11.68
N ARG A 30 15.54 -16.49 11.71
CA ARG A 30 15.46 -17.34 12.91
C ARG A 30 16.32 -16.81 14.05
N ARG A 31 17.48 -16.21 13.75
CA ARG A 31 18.36 -15.60 14.74
C ARG A 31 17.72 -14.35 15.36
N ASN A 32 17.08 -13.50 14.54
CA ASN A 32 16.52 -12.22 14.97
C ASN A 32 15.12 -12.37 15.61
N PHE A 33 14.34 -13.37 15.21
CA PHE A 33 12.97 -13.59 15.67
C PHE A 33 12.82 -14.99 16.27
N LYS A 34 13.22 -15.14 17.54
CA LYS A 34 13.18 -16.42 18.29
C LYS A 34 11.75 -16.96 18.43
N TYR A 35 10.75 -16.09 18.45
CA TYR A 35 9.33 -16.47 18.48
C TYR A 35 8.70 -16.51 17.06
N GLY A 36 9.55 -16.47 16.03
CA GLY A 36 9.17 -16.63 14.63
C GLY A 36 8.29 -15.50 14.07
N TRP A 37 7.42 -15.88 13.14
CA TRP A 37 6.61 -14.96 12.34
C TRP A 37 5.66 -14.07 13.14
N LYS A 38 5.16 -14.53 14.29
CA LYS A 38 4.25 -13.75 15.12
C LYS A 38 4.95 -12.50 15.66
N GLN A 39 6.14 -12.67 16.24
CA GLN A 39 6.95 -11.57 16.76
C GLN A 39 7.39 -10.62 15.65
N PHE A 40 7.89 -11.15 14.53
CA PHE A 40 8.27 -10.32 13.39
C PHE A 40 7.09 -9.46 12.92
N ARG A 41 5.91 -10.06 12.75
CA ARG A 41 4.71 -9.36 12.29
C ARG A 41 4.31 -8.24 13.26
N GLU A 42 4.35 -8.50 14.56
CA GLU A 42 4.05 -7.50 15.57
C GLU A 42 4.99 -6.29 15.47
N HIS A 43 6.30 -6.53 15.38
CA HIS A 43 7.29 -5.47 15.21
C HIS A 43 7.07 -4.69 13.92
N ALA A 44 6.91 -5.39 12.79
CA ALA A 44 6.71 -4.78 11.48
C ALA A 44 5.44 -3.92 11.41
N LEU A 45 4.34 -4.38 12.01
CA LEU A 45 3.09 -3.63 12.07
C LEU A 45 3.23 -2.38 12.95
N ASN A 46 3.95 -2.48 14.07
CA ASN A 46 4.20 -1.34 14.95
C ASN A 46 5.03 -0.26 14.25
N ASP A 47 6.07 -0.64 13.53
CA ASP A 47 6.91 0.32 12.79
C ASP A 47 6.16 0.96 11.62
N ALA A 48 5.37 0.18 10.88
CA ALA A 48 4.49 0.71 9.84
C ALA A 48 3.43 1.66 10.41
N ALA A 49 2.87 1.38 11.60
CA ALA A 49 1.89 2.24 12.25
C ALA A 49 2.49 3.60 12.64
N LYS A 50 3.68 3.60 13.25
CA LYS A 50 4.42 4.84 13.56
C LYS A 50 4.72 5.66 12.30
N HIS A 51 5.00 5.00 11.18
CA HIS A 51 5.20 5.69 9.90
C HIS A 51 3.89 6.28 9.36
N LEU A 52 2.80 5.51 9.39
CA LEU A 52 1.48 5.96 8.91
C LEU A 52 0.98 7.22 9.66
N GLU A 53 1.27 7.33 10.95
CA GLU A 53 0.93 8.53 11.74
C GLU A 53 1.59 9.80 11.20
N LYS A 54 2.81 9.68 10.66
CA LYS A 54 3.59 10.80 10.10
C LYS A 54 3.21 11.14 8.66
N ILE A 55 2.43 10.29 7.99
CA ILE A 55 2.01 10.52 6.61
C ILE A 55 0.91 11.59 6.56
N SER A 56 1.18 12.64 5.79
CA SER A 56 0.23 13.69 5.43
C SER A 56 -0.20 13.50 3.96
N PRO A 57 -1.38 12.91 3.70
CA PRO A 57 -1.86 12.76 2.34
C PRO A 57 -2.25 14.11 1.72
N VAL A 58 -1.96 14.28 0.44
CA VAL A 58 -2.43 15.40 -0.37
C VAL A 58 -3.77 15.01 -1.00
N LEU A 59 -4.79 15.85 -0.87
CA LEU A 59 -6.09 15.61 -1.50
C LEU A 59 -6.10 16.20 -2.90
N ILE A 60 -6.29 15.33 -3.90
CA ILE A 60 -6.45 15.74 -5.28
C ILE A 60 -7.93 15.94 -5.55
N LYS A 61 -8.25 17.10 -6.13
CA LYS A 61 -9.63 17.52 -6.40
C LYS A 61 -9.81 17.80 -7.89
N ASN A 62 -11.03 17.58 -8.36
CA ASN A 62 -11.43 17.93 -9.72
C ASN A 62 -11.72 19.43 -9.86
N PRO A 63 -12.01 19.93 -11.09
CA PRO A 63 -12.38 21.33 -11.31
C PRO A 63 -13.60 21.81 -10.51
N GLU A 64 -14.53 20.91 -10.15
CA GLU A 64 -15.67 21.19 -9.29
C GLU A 64 -15.34 21.18 -7.78
N ASN A 65 -14.05 21.14 -7.42
CA ASN A 65 -13.53 21.14 -6.04
C ASN A 65 -13.95 19.90 -5.20
N LYS A 66 -14.38 18.83 -5.85
CA LYS A 66 -14.67 17.53 -5.24
C LYS A 66 -13.39 16.69 -5.16
N VAL A 67 -13.17 16.02 -4.02
CA VAL A 67 -12.01 15.12 -3.83
C VAL A 67 -12.14 13.90 -4.72
N GLU A 68 -11.16 13.68 -5.60
CA GLU A 68 -11.10 12.51 -6.50
C GLU A 68 -10.33 11.35 -5.87
N TYR A 69 -9.20 11.67 -5.21
CA TYR A 69 -8.38 10.71 -4.49
C TYR A 69 -7.44 11.41 -3.51
N ALA A 70 -6.95 10.64 -2.53
CA ALA A 70 -5.83 11.04 -1.69
C ALA A 70 -4.52 10.46 -2.24
N LEU A 71 -3.49 11.29 -2.31
CA LEU A 71 -2.15 10.94 -2.74
C LEU A 71 -1.21 10.92 -1.52
N ILE A 72 -0.54 9.80 -1.33
CA ILE A 72 0.55 9.67 -0.36
C ILE A 72 1.85 9.56 -1.15
N GLN A 73 2.79 10.45 -0.87
CA GLN A 73 4.16 10.37 -1.36
C GLN A 73 5.15 10.46 -0.20
N SER A 74 6.08 9.52 -0.11
CA SER A 74 7.11 9.51 0.93
C SER A 74 8.30 8.66 0.51
N ASP A 75 9.50 9.16 0.82
CA ASP A 75 10.75 8.44 0.55
C ASP A 75 10.99 7.27 1.49
N ASN A 76 10.24 7.17 2.59
CA ASN A 76 10.36 6.04 3.50
C ASN A 76 9.81 4.77 2.82
N PRO A 77 10.63 3.71 2.63
CA PRO A 77 10.18 2.48 1.97
C PRO A 77 9.04 1.74 2.68
N LEU A 78 8.80 2.02 3.97
CA LEU A 78 7.66 1.46 4.71
C LEU A 78 6.31 2.00 4.23
N THR A 79 6.29 3.06 3.41
CA THR A 79 5.05 3.68 2.91
C THR A 79 4.13 2.64 2.28
N SER A 80 4.64 1.85 1.32
CA SER A 80 3.86 0.81 0.64
C SER A 80 3.23 -0.24 1.56
N SER A 81 3.86 -0.58 2.69
CA SER A 81 3.36 -1.59 3.63
C SER A 81 2.27 -1.04 4.56
N THR A 82 2.10 0.28 4.66
CA THR A 82 1.07 0.88 5.53
C THR A 82 -0.35 0.48 5.15
N ILE A 83 -0.61 0.10 3.90
CA ILE A 83 -1.96 -0.27 3.42
C ILE A 83 -2.56 -1.49 4.16
N VAL A 84 -1.73 -2.29 4.82
CA VAL A 84 -2.18 -3.51 5.53
C VAL A 84 -2.73 -3.20 6.92
N LEU A 85 -2.46 -1.99 7.42
CA LEU A 85 -2.82 -1.59 8.77
C LEU A 85 -4.32 -1.28 8.86
N PRO A 86 -5.03 -1.76 9.88
CA PRO A 86 -6.40 -1.32 10.14
C PRO A 86 -6.53 0.21 10.28
N GLN A 87 -5.49 0.86 10.80
CA GLN A 87 -5.38 2.31 10.95
C GLN A 87 -5.39 3.03 9.61
N PHE A 88 -4.89 2.40 8.54
CA PHE A 88 -4.90 2.98 7.19
C PHE A 88 -6.32 3.28 6.75
N ARG A 89 -7.23 2.29 6.83
CA ARG A 89 -8.64 2.50 6.52
C ARG A 89 -9.25 3.58 7.41
N LYS A 90 -8.96 3.57 8.71
CA LYS A 90 -9.50 4.58 9.64
C LYS A 90 -9.10 6.00 9.24
N LYS A 91 -7.90 6.21 8.70
CA LYS A 91 -7.40 7.53 8.28
C LYS A 91 -8.17 8.10 7.07
N PHE A 92 -8.67 7.24 6.18
CA PHE A 92 -9.31 7.67 4.93
C PHE A 92 -10.83 7.49 4.89
N LYS A 93 -11.40 6.61 5.73
CA LYS A 93 -12.82 6.22 5.65
C LYS A 93 -13.80 7.38 5.77
N ASP A 94 -13.47 8.39 6.59
CA ASP A 94 -14.39 9.48 6.88
C ASP A 94 -14.42 10.49 5.72
N LEU A 95 -13.37 10.51 4.89
CA LEU A 95 -13.25 11.37 3.71
C LEU A 95 -13.69 10.67 2.42
N LEU A 96 -13.26 9.42 2.22
CA LEU A 96 -13.41 8.68 0.97
C LEU A 96 -14.45 7.54 1.07
N GLY A 97 -15.13 7.41 2.21
CA GLY A 97 -16.16 6.41 2.43
C GLY A 97 -15.64 5.07 2.98
N PRO A 98 -16.56 4.15 3.31
CA PRO A 98 -16.25 2.93 4.06
C PRO A 98 -15.48 1.88 3.25
N GLU A 99 -15.52 1.97 1.92
CA GLU A 99 -14.80 1.12 0.98
C GLU A 99 -13.79 1.97 0.20
N LEU A 100 -12.53 1.55 0.23
CA LEU A 100 -11.42 2.25 -0.42
C LEU A 100 -10.87 1.38 -1.56
N LEU A 101 -10.49 2.02 -2.67
CA LEU A 101 -9.69 1.42 -3.73
C LEU A 101 -8.29 2.01 -3.68
N VAL A 102 -7.30 1.15 -3.51
CA VAL A 102 -5.92 1.55 -3.23
C VAL A 102 -5.00 1.03 -4.32
N ILE A 103 -4.19 1.94 -4.85
CA ILE A 103 -3.19 1.70 -5.90
C ILE A 103 -1.81 1.98 -5.33
N VAL A 104 -0.88 1.03 -5.47
CA VAL A 104 0.50 1.15 -4.98
C VAL A 104 1.45 0.82 -6.13
N PRO A 105 1.68 1.76 -7.05
CA PRO A 105 2.47 1.49 -8.25
C PRO A 105 3.96 1.29 -7.92
N ASN A 106 4.45 1.97 -6.87
CA ASN A 106 5.84 1.92 -6.44
C ASN A 106 5.98 2.14 -4.93
N ARG A 107 7.19 1.96 -4.40
CA ARG A 107 7.44 1.95 -2.93
C ARG A 107 7.07 3.25 -2.22
N SER A 108 7.11 4.38 -2.93
CA SER A 108 6.98 5.71 -2.35
C SER A 108 5.63 6.36 -2.60
N THR A 109 4.77 5.73 -3.41
CA THR A 109 3.49 6.32 -3.85
C THR A 109 2.33 5.41 -3.52
N ILE A 110 1.30 5.96 -2.87
CA ILE A 110 0.00 5.29 -2.70
C ILE A 110 -1.10 6.27 -3.15
N LEU A 111 -2.05 5.78 -3.93
CA LEU A 111 -3.25 6.50 -4.29
C LEU A 111 -4.46 5.82 -3.66
N VAL A 112 -5.32 6.59 -3.02
CA VAL A 112 -6.52 6.11 -2.31
C VAL A 112 -7.74 6.76 -2.90
N PHE A 113 -8.58 5.96 -3.53
CA PHE A 113 -9.85 6.36 -4.14
C PHE A 113 -11.00 5.90 -3.26
N SER A 114 -12.14 6.58 -3.40
CA SER A 114 -13.41 6.06 -2.92
C SER A 114 -13.82 4.82 -3.73
N GLY A 115 -14.34 3.79 -3.07
CA GLY A 115 -14.93 2.62 -3.73
C GLY A 115 -16.31 2.86 -4.33
N SER A 116 -16.99 3.95 -3.95
CA SER A 116 -18.29 4.32 -4.54
C SER A 116 -18.14 5.09 -5.85
N GLU A 117 -16.93 5.55 -6.19
CA GLU A 117 -16.66 6.37 -7.36
C GLU A 117 -15.92 5.58 -8.43
N ASN A 118 -16.43 5.61 -9.67
CA ASN A 118 -15.85 4.87 -10.79
C ASN A 118 -14.89 5.73 -11.64
N ASN A 119 -14.00 6.49 -10.98
CA ASN A 119 -13.05 7.38 -11.66
C ASN A 119 -11.67 6.72 -11.92
N LEU A 120 -11.41 5.55 -11.34
CA LEU A 120 -10.12 4.86 -11.41
C LEU A 120 -9.68 4.56 -12.86
N ASN A 121 -10.63 4.36 -13.77
CA ASN A 121 -10.38 4.13 -15.19
C ASN A 121 -9.70 5.32 -15.89
N PHE A 122 -9.99 6.56 -15.48
CA PHE A 122 -9.42 7.77 -16.09
C PHE A 122 -7.90 7.87 -15.89
N TYR A 123 -7.39 7.25 -14.82
CA TYR A 123 -5.98 7.36 -14.42
C TYR A 123 -5.17 6.09 -14.70
N LYS A 124 -5.75 5.07 -15.36
CA LYS A 124 -5.05 3.80 -15.64
C LYS A 124 -3.69 4.01 -16.30
N LYS A 125 -3.61 4.91 -17.30
CA LYS A 125 -2.36 5.25 -17.99
C LYS A 125 -1.33 5.86 -17.05
N THR A 126 -1.76 6.68 -16.10
CA THR A 126 -0.89 7.27 -15.08
C THR A 126 -0.31 6.20 -14.16
N PHE A 127 -1.16 5.27 -13.67
CA PHE A 127 -0.71 4.21 -12.76
C PHE A 127 0.29 3.25 -13.41
N ILE A 128 0.07 2.88 -14.68
CA ILE A 128 0.97 1.99 -15.39
C ILE A 128 2.32 2.66 -15.66
N ASN A 129 2.34 3.95 -15.98
CA ASN A 129 3.59 4.69 -16.14
C ASN A 129 4.34 4.80 -14.80
N MET A 130 3.65 5.15 -13.72
CA MET A 130 4.25 5.19 -12.37
C MET A 130 4.86 3.85 -11.92
N PHE A 131 4.31 2.73 -12.40
CA PHE A 131 4.84 1.39 -12.14
C PHE A 131 6.06 1.10 -13.04
N LYS A 132 5.93 1.32 -14.36
CA LYS A 132 6.97 1.01 -15.34
C LYS A 132 8.23 1.85 -15.17
N ASP A 133 8.06 3.12 -14.80
CA ASP A 133 9.16 4.07 -14.68
C ASP A 133 9.84 3.99 -13.30
N SER A 134 9.36 3.12 -12.40
CA SER A 134 9.90 3.00 -11.05
C SER A 134 11.11 2.07 -10.98
N ILE A 135 12.13 2.49 -10.24
CA ILE A 135 13.24 1.63 -9.81
C ILE A 135 12.75 0.54 -8.84
N TYR A 136 11.71 0.83 -8.06
CA TYR A 136 11.17 -0.08 -7.04
C TYR A 136 9.65 -0.21 -7.20
N PRO A 137 9.21 -0.92 -8.27
CA PRO A 137 7.79 -1.17 -8.51
C PRO A 137 7.21 -2.07 -7.40
N VAL A 138 5.94 -1.87 -7.07
CA VAL A 138 5.27 -2.64 -5.98
C VAL A 138 4.17 -3.53 -6.51
N SER A 139 3.14 -2.97 -7.13
CA SER A 139 2.03 -3.76 -7.63
C SER A 139 1.32 -3.10 -8.80
N ARG A 140 0.76 -3.92 -9.69
CA ARG A 140 -0.22 -3.50 -10.71
C ARG A 140 -1.66 -3.80 -10.29
N GLU A 141 -1.84 -4.36 -9.10
CA GLU A 141 -3.14 -4.81 -8.60
C GLU A 141 -3.90 -3.67 -7.94
N ILE A 142 -5.22 -3.76 -8.02
CA ILE A 142 -6.14 -2.83 -7.35
C ILE A 142 -6.57 -3.48 -6.05
N PHE A 143 -6.28 -2.83 -4.92
CA PHE A 143 -6.62 -3.34 -3.60
C PHE A 143 -7.89 -2.68 -3.09
N ARG A 144 -8.91 -3.49 -2.79
CA ARG A 144 -10.07 -3.06 -2.03
C ARG A 144 -9.78 -3.19 -0.54
N ILE A 145 -10.01 -2.12 0.21
CA ILE A 145 -9.90 -2.10 1.67
C ILE A 145 -11.23 -1.67 2.27
N ASN A 146 -11.85 -2.55 3.04
CA ASN A 146 -13.09 -2.25 3.75
C ASN A 146 -13.11 -2.93 5.14
N GLY A 147 -14.27 -3.04 5.79
CA GLY A 147 -14.40 -3.65 7.12
C GLY A 147 -13.94 -5.11 7.19
N SER A 148 -13.89 -5.82 6.07
CA SER A 148 -13.41 -7.21 5.99
C SER A 148 -11.88 -7.34 5.81
N GLY A 149 -11.17 -6.22 5.66
CA GLY A 149 -9.72 -6.17 5.40
C GLY A 149 -9.38 -5.84 3.96
N ILE A 150 -8.15 -6.19 3.58
CA ILE A 150 -7.58 -5.94 2.24
C ILE A 150 -7.76 -7.15 1.32
N ARG A 151 -8.12 -6.90 0.06
CA ARG A 151 -8.23 -7.91 -0.99
C ARG A 151 -7.85 -7.30 -2.34
N ALA A 152 -7.07 -7.98 -3.16
CA ALA A 152 -6.90 -7.60 -4.56
C ALA A 152 -8.15 -7.98 -5.36
N ILE A 153 -8.67 -7.04 -6.16
CA ILE A 153 -9.93 -7.20 -6.90
C ILE A 153 -9.75 -7.12 -8.43
N GLY A 154 -8.54 -6.86 -8.91
CA GLY A 154 -8.22 -6.74 -10.32
C GLY A 154 -6.84 -6.14 -10.53
N ASP A 155 -6.53 -5.78 -11.77
CA ASP A 155 -5.33 -5.05 -12.15
C ASP A 155 -5.67 -3.87 -13.06
N TYR A 156 -4.79 -2.87 -13.10
CA TYR A 156 -4.94 -1.70 -13.97
C TYR A 156 -4.09 -1.77 -15.24
N GLY A 157 -3.51 -2.94 -15.54
CA GLY A 157 -2.60 -3.17 -16.65
C GLY A 157 -3.04 -4.38 -17.47
N ALA A 158 -4.24 -4.28 -18.06
CA ALA A 158 -4.77 -5.27 -18.98
C ALA A 158 -3.80 -5.44 -20.17
N LYS A 159 -3.35 -6.69 -20.34
CA LYS A 159 -2.54 -7.31 -21.42
C LYS A 159 -1.89 -6.36 -22.44
#